data_AF-A0A8J8KH54-F1
#
_entry.id   AF-A0A8J8KH54-F1
#
_cell.length_a   1.000
_cell.length_b   1.000
_cell.length_c   1.000
_cell.angle_alpha   90.00
_cell.angle_beta   90.00
_cell.angle_gamma   90.00
#
_symmetry.space_group_name_H-M   'P 1'
#
loop_
_entity.id
_entity.type
_entity.pdbx_description
1 polymer ?
#
loop_
_entity_poly.entity_id
_entity_poly.type
_entity_poly.pdbx_seq_one_letter_code
_entity_poly.pdbx_strand_id
1 'polypeptide(L)'
;MTNVREDGELSERSHQSMAPAYSPSAVTLASSWSSPLYATLYEGEFKGWQIKVTAGVRYRGNLGGGEIKMDFTFQIGDVSFELWSVSLSRGEDGTLCGKPKTHPAVPIEVEPCIDVHWSGGTAVQLGGSIDVCTVDACGSFADCQVCKGIGISRWIDFGELV
;
A
#
# COMPACT_ATOMS: atom_id res chain seq x y z
N MET A 1 67.19 13.64 -67.68
CA MET A 1 66.04 14.57 -67.52
C MET A 1 64.90 13.78 -66.92
N THR A 2 64.26 14.36 -65.89
CA THR A 2 62.92 14.02 -65.36
C THR A 2 62.85 12.69 -64.57
N ASN A 3 62.18 12.54 -63.43
CA ASN A 3 61.88 13.36 -62.24
C ASN A 3 61.17 12.39 -61.27
N VAL A 4 61.32 12.64 -59.96
CA VAL A 4 60.28 12.54 -58.92
C VAL A 4 59.73 11.15 -58.51
N ARG A 5 59.77 10.93 -57.18
CA ARG A 5 59.10 9.93 -56.35
C ARG A 5 57.57 10.00 -56.47
N GLU A 6 56.89 8.88 -56.27
CA GLU A 6 55.61 8.88 -55.57
C GLU A 6 55.50 7.65 -54.67
N ASP A 7 55.36 7.93 -53.38
CA ASP A 7 55.14 6.99 -52.30
C ASP A 7 53.70 6.47 -52.36
N GLY A 8 53.54 5.15 -52.38
CA GLY A 8 52.22 4.49 -52.32
C GLY A 8 51.76 4.35 -50.88
N GLU A 9 50.90 5.27 -50.42
CA GLU A 9 50.14 5.13 -49.17
C GLU A 9 49.11 4.00 -49.28
N LEU A 10 49.25 2.98 -48.43
CA LEU A 10 48.25 1.95 -48.20
C LEU A 10 47.15 2.52 -47.30
N SER A 11 45.98 2.78 -47.91
CA SER A 11 44.76 3.20 -47.24
C SER A 11 44.24 2.09 -46.30
N GLU A 12 44.38 2.31 -44.99
CA GLU A 12 43.76 1.52 -43.94
C GLU A 12 42.23 1.65 -43.99
N ARG A 13 41.55 0.67 -44.57
CA ARG A 13 40.09 0.50 -44.38
C ARG A 13 39.83 -0.03 -42.98
N SER A 14 39.57 0.89 -42.05
CA SER A 14 38.89 0.59 -40.79
C SER A 14 37.49 0.04 -41.08
N HIS A 15 37.30 -1.26 -40.92
CA HIS A 15 35.97 -1.87 -40.84
C HIS A 15 35.37 -1.47 -39.49
N GLN A 16 34.45 -0.51 -39.52
CA GLN A 16 33.65 -0.13 -38.37
C GLN A 16 32.85 -1.34 -37.87
N SER A 17 33.21 -1.80 -36.67
CA SER A 17 32.43 -2.76 -35.90
C SER A 17 31.08 -2.13 -35.55
N MET A 18 30.03 -2.50 -36.28
CA MET A 18 28.66 -2.23 -35.88
C MET A 18 28.31 -3.17 -34.72
N ALA A 19 28.69 -2.78 -33.50
CA ALA A 19 28.10 -3.37 -32.31
C ALA A 19 26.59 -3.05 -32.33
N PRO A 20 25.70 -4.04 -32.11
CA PRO A 20 24.28 -3.75 -31.97
C PRO A 20 24.11 -2.81 -30.77
N ALA A 21 23.52 -1.64 -31.02
CA ALA A 21 23.11 -0.73 -29.98
C ALA A 21 22.03 -1.44 -29.14
N TYR A 22 22.43 -1.97 -27.99
CA TYR A 22 21.50 -2.30 -26.92
C TYR A 22 20.84 -0.99 -26.51
N SER A 23 19.64 -0.74 -27.02
CA SER A 23 18.76 0.29 -26.49
C SER A 23 18.23 -0.28 -25.17
N PRO A 24 18.64 0.23 -23.99
CA PRO A 24 18.00 -0.19 -22.76
C PRO A 24 16.54 0.21 -22.89
N SER A 25 15.64 -0.79 -22.95
CA SER A 25 14.22 -0.53 -22.81
C SER A 25 14.05 0.33 -21.57
N ALA A 26 13.64 1.57 -21.77
CA ALA A 26 13.39 2.49 -20.68
C ALA A 26 12.41 1.79 -19.73
N VAL A 27 12.89 1.43 -18.55
CA VAL A 27 12.06 0.92 -17.46
C VAL A 27 11.02 2.00 -17.24
N THR A 28 9.81 1.75 -17.73
CA THR A 28 8.70 2.69 -17.57
C THR A 28 8.38 2.65 -16.09
N LEU A 29 8.80 3.69 -15.37
CA LEU A 29 8.41 3.88 -13.97
C LEU A 29 6.88 3.89 -13.94
N ALA A 30 6.26 2.91 -13.29
CA ALA A 30 4.83 2.95 -13.03
C ALA A 30 4.56 4.14 -12.12
N SER A 31 4.14 5.26 -12.71
CA SER A 31 3.86 6.51 -12.00
C SER A 31 2.43 6.56 -11.45
N SER A 32 1.58 5.61 -11.85
CA SER A 32 0.19 5.49 -11.40
C SER A 32 0.02 4.40 -10.34
N TRP A 33 -0.93 4.62 -9.44
CA TRP A 33 -1.37 3.59 -8.49
C TRP A 33 -2.09 2.44 -9.20
N SER A 34 -1.88 1.23 -8.72
CA SER A 34 -2.67 0.06 -9.08
C SER A 34 -4.14 0.21 -8.65
N SER A 35 -5.00 -0.65 -9.20
CA SER A 35 -6.33 -0.83 -8.62
C SER A 35 -6.21 -1.38 -7.19
N PRO A 36 -7.12 -1.01 -6.28
CA PRO A 36 -7.07 -1.50 -4.90
C PRO A 36 -7.38 -3.00 -4.82
N LEU A 37 -6.53 -3.74 -4.12
CA LEU A 37 -6.81 -5.09 -3.65
C LEU A 37 -7.46 -5.00 -2.27
N TYR A 38 -8.68 -5.50 -2.14
CA TYR A 38 -9.39 -5.50 -0.86
C TYR A 38 -9.22 -6.83 -0.14
N ALA A 39 -8.84 -6.76 1.14
CA ALA A 39 -8.78 -7.89 2.05
C ALA A 39 -9.68 -7.66 3.27
N THR A 40 -10.41 -8.68 3.68
CA THR A 40 -11.16 -8.65 4.94
C THR A 40 -10.22 -8.96 6.10
N LEU A 41 -10.09 -8.05 7.05
CA LEU A 41 -9.26 -8.23 8.25
C LEU A 41 -10.06 -8.92 9.36
N TYR A 42 -11.31 -8.52 9.52
CA TYR A 42 -12.24 -9.06 10.50
C TYR A 42 -13.65 -9.06 9.95
N GLU A 43 -14.43 -10.06 10.32
CA GLU A 43 -15.87 -10.14 10.07
C GLU A 43 -16.51 -10.83 11.27
N GLY A 44 -17.59 -10.26 11.81
CA GLY A 44 -18.25 -10.80 12.99
C GLY A 44 -19.41 -9.94 13.46
N GLU A 45 -19.76 -10.08 14.74
CA GLU A 45 -20.90 -9.38 15.33
C GLU A 45 -20.48 -8.52 16.53
N PHE A 46 -21.14 -7.37 16.66
CA PHE A 46 -21.11 -6.51 17.84
C PHE A 46 -22.52 -6.01 18.16
N LYS A 47 -23.03 -6.33 19.36
CA LYS A 47 -24.36 -5.90 19.83
C LYS A 47 -25.50 -6.19 18.85
N GLY A 48 -25.47 -7.34 18.16
CA GLY A 48 -26.47 -7.73 17.16
C GLY A 48 -26.25 -7.16 15.76
N TRP A 49 -25.26 -6.27 15.56
CA TRP A 49 -24.89 -5.80 14.23
C TRP A 49 -23.75 -6.61 13.64
N GLN A 50 -23.88 -6.98 12.36
CA GLN A 50 -22.78 -7.50 11.58
C GLN A 50 -21.77 -6.37 11.34
N ILE A 51 -20.53 -6.61 11.71
CA ILE A 51 -19.42 -5.68 11.54
C ILE A 51 -18.32 -6.31 10.70
N LYS A 52 -17.65 -5.49 9.90
CA LYS A 52 -16.56 -5.93 9.03
C LYS A 52 -15.50 -4.85 8.94
N VAL A 53 -14.25 -5.29 8.97
CA VAL A 53 -13.08 -4.43 8.77
C VAL A 53 -12.38 -4.90 7.52
N THR A 54 -12.13 -3.98 6.59
CA THR A 54 -11.41 -4.26 5.35
C THR A 54 -10.23 -3.33 5.19
N ALA A 55 -9.14 -3.84 4.63
CA ALA A 55 -8.04 -3.04 4.11
C ALA A 55 -8.05 -3.09 2.58
N GLY A 56 -7.97 -1.94 1.93
CA GLY A 56 -7.68 -1.81 0.50
C GLY A 56 -6.22 -1.46 0.32
N VAL A 57 -5.44 -2.27 -0.41
CA VAL A 57 -4.03 -2.04 -0.68
C VAL A 57 -3.85 -1.60 -2.14
N ARG A 58 -3.13 -0.51 -2.34
CA ARG A 58 -2.71 0.02 -3.64
C ARG A 58 -1.20 0.08 -3.68
N TYR A 59 -0.62 -0.17 -4.84
CA TYR A 59 0.83 -0.12 -5.05
C TYR A 59 1.19 0.84 -6.19
N ARG A 60 2.33 1.52 -6.06
CA ARG A 60 2.94 2.33 -7.11
C ARG A 60 4.45 2.17 -7.04
N GLY A 61 5.09 1.77 -8.13
CA GLY A 61 6.55 1.63 -8.18
C GLY A 61 7.04 0.63 -9.22
N ASN A 62 8.31 0.23 -9.10
CA ASN A 62 8.93 -0.82 -9.90
C ASN A 62 9.54 -1.92 -9.00
N LEU A 63 9.90 -3.06 -9.61
CA LEU A 63 10.68 -4.11 -8.96
C LEU A 63 12.02 -3.53 -8.48
N GLY A 64 12.11 -3.15 -7.20
CA GLY A 64 13.28 -2.51 -6.62
C GLY A 64 12.99 -1.23 -5.83
N GLY A 65 11.83 -0.61 -6.01
CA GLY A 65 11.41 0.59 -5.27
C GLY A 65 9.93 0.85 -5.46
N GLY A 66 9.21 1.16 -4.38
CA GLY A 66 7.79 1.43 -4.50
C GLY A 66 7.18 1.92 -3.20
N GLU A 67 5.92 2.28 -3.31
CA GLU A 67 5.08 2.75 -2.23
C GLU A 67 3.82 1.90 -2.21
N ILE A 68 3.36 1.58 -1.02
CA ILE A 68 1.99 1.08 -0.81
C ILE A 68 1.16 2.20 -0.20
N LYS A 69 -0.10 2.26 -0.60
CA LYS A 69 -1.14 2.99 0.12
C LYS A 69 -2.18 1.99 0.60
N MET A 70 -2.54 2.06 1.87
CA MET A 70 -3.59 1.24 2.44
C MET A 70 -4.70 2.10 3.02
N ASP A 71 -5.94 1.75 2.70
CA ASP A 71 -7.14 2.41 3.21
C ASP A 71 -7.92 1.41 4.06
N PHE A 72 -8.25 1.80 5.30
CA PHE A 72 -8.97 0.96 6.24
C PHE A 72 -10.42 1.42 6.32
N THR A 73 -11.34 0.49 6.18
CA THR A 73 -12.78 0.75 6.18
C THR A 73 -13.45 -0.11 7.23
N PHE A 74 -14.38 0.51 7.96
CA PHE A 74 -15.27 -0.17 8.88
C PHE A 74 -16.68 -0.20 8.29
N GLN A 75 -17.31 -1.36 8.32
CA GLN A 75 -18.69 -1.56 7.89
C GLN A 75 -19.51 -2.10 9.07
N ILE A 76 -20.72 -1.58 9.22
CA ILE A 76 -21.72 -2.03 10.18
C ILE A 76 -23.10 -2.08 9.51
N GLY A 77 -23.65 -3.28 9.36
CA GLY A 77 -24.80 -3.51 8.47
C GLY A 77 -24.50 -3.02 7.06
N ASP A 78 -25.36 -2.13 6.54
CA ASP A 78 -25.22 -1.52 5.20
C ASP A 78 -24.40 -0.22 5.22
N VAL A 79 -23.98 0.26 6.39
CA VAL A 79 -23.23 1.50 6.54
C VAL A 79 -21.74 1.19 6.48
N SER A 80 -21.00 1.91 5.64
CA SER A 80 -19.55 1.79 5.51
C SER A 80 -18.89 3.16 5.56
N PHE A 81 -17.77 3.27 6.27
CA PHE A 81 -17.00 4.51 6.34
C PHE A 81 -15.50 4.24 6.48
N GLU A 82 -14.71 5.14 5.90
CA GLU A 82 -13.25 5.11 5.99
C GLU A 82 -12.81 5.49 7.41
N LEU A 83 -11.93 4.68 7.99
CA LEU A 83 -11.28 4.99 9.25
C LEU A 83 -10.11 5.95 9.02
N TRP A 84 -9.17 5.56 8.16
CA TRP A 84 -8.01 6.32 7.75
C TRP A 84 -7.25 5.60 6.62
N SER A 85 -6.23 6.27 6.07
CA SER A 85 -5.30 5.68 5.12
C SER A 85 -3.85 5.96 5.50
N VAL A 86 -2.95 5.08 5.09
CA VAL A 86 -1.49 5.19 5.27
C VAL A 86 -0.79 4.99 3.95
N SER A 87 0.28 5.74 3.74
CA SER A 87 1.24 5.46 2.69
C SER A 87 2.56 5.08 3.31
N LEU A 88 3.16 3.99 2.86
CA LEU A 88 4.49 3.54 3.28
C LEU A 88 5.37 3.37 2.05
N SER A 89 6.60 3.86 2.17
CA SER A 89 7.66 3.57 1.22
C SER A 89 8.28 2.21 1.55
N ARG A 90 8.99 1.65 0.59
CA ARG A 90 9.71 0.38 0.75
C ARG A 90 10.61 0.38 1.99
N GLY A 91 10.44 -0.61 2.86
CA GLY A 91 11.27 -0.82 4.05
C GLY A 91 10.86 0.05 5.25
N GLU A 92 9.75 0.78 5.14
CA GLU A 92 9.15 1.49 6.25
C GLU A 92 8.13 0.61 6.98
N ASP A 93 8.12 0.74 8.31
CA ASP A 93 7.09 0.22 9.18
C ASP A 93 6.28 1.39 9.74
N GLY A 94 5.01 1.14 10.05
CA GLY A 94 4.15 2.16 10.62
C GLY A 94 3.15 1.58 11.61
N THR A 95 3.09 2.14 12.81
CA THR A 95 1.98 1.97 13.74
C THR A 95 1.09 3.20 13.67
N LEU A 96 -0.20 3.00 13.43
CA LEU A 96 -1.16 4.09 13.34
C LEU A 96 -2.34 3.83 14.26
N CYS A 97 -2.28 4.47 15.42
CA CYS A 97 -3.45 4.67 16.25
C CYS A 97 -4.16 5.95 15.77
N GLY A 98 -5.32 5.78 15.13
CA GLY A 98 -6.16 6.89 14.69
C GLY A 98 -6.99 7.44 15.85
N LYS A 99 -7.50 8.68 15.70
CA LYS A 99 -8.56 9.14 16.59
C LYS A 99 -9.82 8.29 16.40
N PRO A 100 -10.63 8.08 17.45
CA PRO A 100 -11.90 7.39 17.32
C PRO A 100 -12.79 8.03 16.24
N LYS A 101 -13.49 7.18 15.48
CA LYS A 101 -14.40 7.57 14.40
C LYS A 101 -15.80 7.10 14.71
N THR A 102 -16.77 7.99 14.54
CA THR A 102 -18.20 7.71 14.67
C THR A 102 -18.90 8.01 13.35
N HIS A 103 -19.98 7.27 13.05
CA HIS A 103 -20.83 7.57 11.90
C HIS A 103 -22.18 8.11 12.38
N PRO A 104 -22.72 9.20 11.81
CA PRO A 104 -23.97 9.82 12.31
C PRO A 104 -25.18 8.88 12.38
N ALA A 105 -25.21 7.88 11.50
CA ALA A 105 -26.31 6.92 11.43
C ALA A 105 -26.21 5.76 12.43
N VAL A 106 -25.07 5.58 13.12
CA VAL A 106 -24.83 4.41 13.96
C VAL A 106 -24.20 4.82 15.28
N PRO A 107 -24.77 4.45 16.44
CA PRO A 107 -24.30 4.87 17.76
C PRO A 107 -23.08 4.06 18.21
N ILE A 108 -22.05 4.01 17.37
CA ILE A 108 -20.78 3.37 17.67
C ILE A 108 -19.61 4.31 17.42
N GLU A 109 -18.55 4.06 18.14
CA GLU A 109 -17.24 4.65 18.01
C GLU A 109 -16.21 3.55 17.73
N VAL A 110 -15.32 3.81 16.77
CA VAL A 110 -14.31 2.86 16.33
C VAL A 110 -12.93 3.50 16.48
N GLU A 111 -12.08 2.91 17.31
CA GLU A 111 -10.70 3.32 17.52
C GLU A 111 -9.73 2.25 16.98
N PRO A 112 -9.18 2.46 15.78
CA PRO A 112 -8.19 1.56 15.21
C PRO A 112 -6.76 1.91 15.65
N CYS A 113 -6.01 0.91 16.10
CA CYS A 113 -4.55 0.97 16.16
C CYS A 113 -3.93 -0.21 15.42
N ILE A 114 -3.43 0.04 14.20
CA ILE A 114 -2.92 -1.00 13.30
C ILE A 114 -1.43 -0.83 13.11
N ASP A 115 -0.71 -1.94 13.28
CA ASP A 115 0.69 -2.08 12.93
C ASP A 115 0.80 -2.56 11.50
N VAL A 116 1.69 -1.93 10.73
CA VAL A 116 1.98 -2.26 9.35
C VAL A 116 3.46 -2.50 9.22
N HIS A 117 3.82 -3.66 8.70
CA HIS A 117 5.19 -4.03 8.40
C HIS A 117 5.34 -4.39 6.92
N TRP A 118 6.22 -3.68 6.21
CA TRP A 118 6.49 -3.95 4.79
C TRP A 118 7.98 -3.90 4.45
N SER A 119 8.58 -5.09 4.34
CA SER A 119 10.01 -5.26 4.03
C SER A 119 10.38 -5.08 2.55
N GLY A 120 9.44 -4.70 1.69
CA GLY A 120 9.72 -4.38 0.28
C GLY A 120 9.60 -5.53 -0.72
N GLY A 121 8.71 -6.49 -0.45
CA GLY A 121 8.23 -7.48 -1.42
C GLY A 121 6.79 -7.21 -1.84
N THR A 122 6.06 -8.24 -2.25
CA THR A 122 4.64 -8.15 -2.64
C THR A 122 3.68 -8.41 -1.47
N ALA A 123 4.19 -8.61 -0.26
CA ALA A 123 3.37 -8.94 0.90
C ALA A 123 3.57 -7.90 2.01
N VAL A 124 2.46 -7.43 2.57
CA VAL A 124 2.42 -6.58 3.76
C VAL A 124 1.83 -7.36 4.93
N GLN A 125 2.43 -7.22 6.11
CA GLN A 125 1.90 -7.76 7.34
C GLN A 125 1.16 -6.68 8.11
N LEU A 126 -0.06 -7.01 8.53
CA LEU A 126 -0.90 -6.20 9.39
C LEU A 126 -1.02 -6.84 10.76
N GLY A 127 -0.88 -6.03 11.80
CA GLY A 127 -1.05 -6.36 13.20
C GLY A 127 -1.90 -5.32 13.94
N GLY A 128 -2.05 -5.48 15.25
CA GLY A 128 -2.68 -4.49 16.12
C GLY A 128 -4.12 -4.84 16.53
N SER A 129 -4.90 -3.82 16.83
CA SER A 129 -6.27 -3.96 17.34
C SER A 129 -7.20 -2.85 16.85
N ILE A 130 -8.50 -3.15 16.88
CA ILE A 130 -9.56 -2.17 16.71
C ILE A 130 -10.50 -2.29 17.90
N ASP A 131 -10.70 -1.20 18.61
CA ASP A 131 -11.71 -1.12 19.64
C ASP A 131 -13.01 -0.60 19.01
N VAL A 132 -14.08 -1.35 19.19
CA VAL A 132 -15.43 -0.97 18.78
C VAL A 132 -16.25 -0.78 20.04
N CYS A 133 -16.76 0.44 20.21
CA CYS A 133 -17.48 0.84 21.39
C CYS A 133 -18.84 1.43 21.02
N THR A 134 -19.83 1.34 21.90
CA THR A 134 -21.03 2.18 21.77
C THR A 134 -20.66 3.64 21.98
N VAL A 135 -21.37 4.60 21.38
CA VAL A 135 -21.22 5.99 21.84
C VAL A 135 -21.67 6.11 23.30
N ASP A 136 -21.03 6.98 24.07
CA ASP A 136 -21.42 7.17 25.47
C ASP A 136 -22.85 7.70 25.57
N ALA A 137 -23.72 6.89 26.18
CA ALA A 137 -25.14 7.18 26.33
C ALA A 137 -25.47 7.85 27.68
N CYS A 138 -24.53 7.88 28.63
CA CYS A 138 -24.74 8.44 29.97
C CYS A 138 -24.27 9.88 30.12
N GLY A 139 -23.56 10.42 29.12
CA GLY A 139 -23.00 11.77 29.15
C GLY A 139 -21.91 11.93 30.21
N SER A 140 -21.52 13.17 30.51
CA SER A 140 -20.31 13.50 31.30
C SER A 140 -20.29 13.03 32.76
N PHE A 141 -21.31 12.29 33.23
CA PHE A 141 -21.44 11.88 34.63
C PHE A 141 -20.98 10.44 34.88
N ALA A 142 -20.89 9.58 33.86
CA ALA A 142 -20.33 8.23 33.96
C ALA A 142 -20.04 7.64 32.57
N ASP A 143 -18.87 6.99 32.39
CA ASP A 143 -18.59 6.22 31.18
C ASP A 143 -19.46 4.97 31.13
N CYS A 144 -20.55 5.01 30.36
CA CYS A 144 -21.43 3.86 30.13
C CYS A 144 -21.13 3.13 28.82
N GLN A 145 -19.98 3.44 28.22
CA GLN A 145 -19.55 2.87 26.96
C GLN A 145 -19.29 1.36 27.11
N VAL A 146 -19.85 0.57 26.19
CA VAL A 146 -19.53 -0.86 26.08
C VAL A 146 -18.58 -1.05 24.92
N CYS A 147 -17.37 -1.55 25.20
CA CYS A 147 -16.33 -1.77 24.21
C CYS A 147 -16.05 -3.25 23.95
N LYS A 148 -15.56 -3.53 22.74
CA LYS A 148 -15.01 -4.82 22.33
C LYS A 148 -13.74 -4.57 21.51
N GLY A 149 -12.62 -5.10 21.99
CA GLY A 149 -11.37 -5.13 21.24
C GLY A 149 -11.34 -6.26 20.23
N ILE A 150 -10.87 -5.96 19.02
CA ILE A 150 -10.74 -6.87 17.89
C ILE A 150 -9.26 -6.93 17.52
N GLY A 151 -8.61 -8.08 17.74
CA GLY A 151 -7.24 -8.29 17.30
C GLY A 151 -7.14 -8.52 15.79
N ILE A 152 -6.16 -7.90 15.15
CA ILE A 152 -5.84 -8.08 13.74
C ILE A 152 -4.46 -8.72 13.61
N SER A 153 -4.38 -9.77 12.80
CA SER A 153 -3.12 -10.38 12.40
C SER A 153 -3.30 -11.00 11.02
N ARG A 154 -2.82 -10.33 9.97
CA ARG A 154 -3.06 -10.77 8.60
C ARG A 154 -1.92 -10.40 7.66
N TRP A 155 -1.58 -11.32 6.78
CA TRP A 155 -0.77 -11.05 5.60
C TRP A 155 -1.69 -10.72 4.41
N ILE A 156 -1.33 -9.70 3.64
CA ILE A 156 -1.95 -9.38 2.35
C ILE A 156 -0.86 -9.49 1.29
N ASP A 157 -0.97 -10.50 0.44
CA ASP A 157 -0.15 -10.63 -0.77
C ASP A 157 -0.83 -9.89 -1.92
N PHE A 158 -0.16 -8.87 -2.41
CA PHE A 158 -0.59 -8.03 -3.52
C PHE A 158 0.27 -8.27 -4.78
N GLY A 159 0.87 -9.45 -4.92
CA GLY A 159 1.70 -9.80 -6.09
C GLY A 159 1.00 -9.67 -7.44
N GLU A 160 -0.33 -9.79 -7.47
CA GLU A 160 -1.13 -9.55 -8.68
C GLU A 160 -1.23 -8.06 -9.08
N LEU A 161 -0.82 -7.13 -8.20
CA LEU A 161 -0.83 -5.68 -8.45
C LEU A 161 0.49 -5.13 -9.00
N VAL A 162 1.58 -5.91 -8.96
CA VAL A 162 2.96 -5.50 -9.26
C VAL A 162 3.37 -5.90 -10.67
#